data_AF-A0A2G6IE56-F1
#
_entry.id   AF-A0A2G6IE56-F1
#
_cell.length_a   1.000
_cell.length_b   1.000
_cell.length_c   1.000
_cell.angle_alpha   90.00
_cell.angle_beta   90.00
_cell.angle_gamma   90.00
#
_symmetry.space_group_name_H-M   'P 1'
#
loop_
_entity.id
_entity.type
_entity.pdbx_description
1 polymer ?
#
loop_
_entity_poly.entity_id
_entity_poly.type
_entity_poly.pdbx_seq_one_letter_code
_entity_poly.pdbx_strand_id
1 'polypeptide(L)'
;MTAGRLIAVVGPSGVGKDSVMDGLLSALPDLRRARRVITRAPELGGEDYDHMSVDVFEAAADEGAFCLHWGAHGLRYGIPAGVLRDVQDGAEVLANFSRAMLAPAAEIFPALTVLNLTARPETLAVRLSARGRETAEEIAARLARTAPLPDGLAIVSVSNDGALEDTISAARAALYPERA
;
A
#
# COMPACT_ATOMS: atom_id res chain seq x y z
N MET A 1 -15.82 20.71 -9.13
CA MET A 1 -15.71 19.31 -8.66
C MET A 1 -14.51 19.27 -7.74
N THR A 2 -14.63 18.68 -6.55
CA THR A 2 -13.50 18.50 -5.63
C THR A 2 -12.56 17.45 -6.23
N ALA A 3 -11.26 17.75 -6.30
CA ALA A 3 -10.27 16.78 -6.74
C ALA A 3 -10.28 15.57 -5.80
N GLY A 4 -10.08 14.38 -6.36
CA GLY A 4 -10.02 13.14 -5.60
C GLY A 4 -8.74 13.04 -4.78
N ARG A 5 -8.51 11.88 -4.17
CA ARG A 5 -7.38 11.65 -3.27
C ARG A 5 -6.77 10.27 -3.48
N LEU A 6 -5.44 10.20 -3.52
CA LEU A 6 -4.72 8.93 -3.38
C LEU A 6 -4.44 8.69 -1.89
N ILE A 7 -4.83 7.51 -1.40
CA ILE A 7 -4.50 7.02 -0.06
C ILE A 7 -3.44 5.92 -0.20
N ALA A 8 -2.18 6.26 0.09
CA ALA A 8 -1.07 5.33 0.05
C ALA A 8 -0.93 4.59 1.38
N VAL A 9 -1.15 3.28 1.36
CA VAL A 9 -1.02 2.42 2.54
C VAL A 9 0.39 1.87 2.62
N VAL A 10 1.08 2.22 3.70
CA VAL A 10 2.45 1.76 3.99
C VAL A 10 2.51 1.11 5.35
N GLY A 11 3.56 0.33 5.58
CA GLY A 11 3.80 -0.35 6.85
C GLY A 11 4.72 -1.54 6.67
N PRO A 12 5.32 -2.05 7.77
CA PRO A 12 6.28 -3.14 7.71
C PRO A 12 5.66 -4.42 7.13
N SER A 13 6.52 -5.35 6.72
CA SER A 13 6.05 -6.69 6.32
C SER A 13 5.37 -7.35 7.52
N GLY A 14 4.26 -8.08 7.29
CA GLY A 14 3.50 -8.73 8.36
C GLY A 14 2.54 -7.82 9.14
N VAL A 15 2.50 -6.51 8.87
CA VAL A 15 1.60 -5.57 9.57
C VAL A 15 0.12 -5.78 9.25
N GLY A 16 -0.22 -6.53 8.19
CA GLY A 16 -1.62 -6.79 7.81
C GLY A 16 -2.25 -5.74 6.89
N LYS A 17 -1.45 -5.08 6.03
CA LYS A 17 -1.94 -4.06 5.07
C LYS A 17 -3.16 -4.53 4.28
N ASP A 18 -3.06 -5.69 3.64
CA ASP A 18 -4.10 -6.19 2.73
C ASP A 18 -5.43 -6.37 3.48
N SER A 19 -5.39 -6.99 4.66
CA SER A 19 -6.58 -7.18 5.52
C SER A 19 -7.22 -5.87 5.97
N VAL A 20 -6.41 -4.87 6.34
CA VAL A 20 -6.92 -3.53 6.71
C VAL A 20 -7.51 -2.83 5.49
N MET A 21 -6.86 -2.94 4.33
CA MET A 21 -7.35 -2.37 3.08
C MET A 21 -8.68 -3.01 2.65
N ASP A 22 -8.81 -4.34 2.74
CA ASP A 22 -10.07 -5.06 2.46
C ASP A 22 -11.20 -4.59 3.40
N GLY A 23 -10.89 -4.43 4.68
CA GLY A 23 -11.84 -3.92 5.67
C GLY A 23 -12.28 -2.48 5.39
N LEU A 24 -11.35 -1.60 5.01
CA LEU A 24 -11.67 -0.22 4.63
C LEU A 24 -12.55 -0.17 3.39
N LEU A 25 -12.25 -0.95 2.35
CA LEU A 25 -13.07 -1.02 1.13
C LEU A 25 -14.48 -1.54 1.43
N SER A 26 -14.61 -2.51 2.35
CA SER A 26 -15.92 -3.01 2.79
C SER A 26 -16.71 -1.96 3.57
N ALA A 27 -16.03 -1.12 4.36
CA ALA A 27 -16.66 -0.10 5.19
C ALA A 27 -16.94 1.22 4.45
N LEU A 28 -16.30 1.46 3.29
CA LEU A 28 -16.36 2.72 2.53
C LEU A 28 -16.70 2.41 1.06
N PRO A 29 -17.99 2.38 0.69
CA PRO A 29 -18.43 1.99 -0.66
C PRO A 29 -17.87 2.86 -1.81
N ASP A 30 -17.55 4.13 -1.53
CA ASP A 30 -17.01 5.07 -2.51
C ASP A 30 -15.48 4.95 -2.69
N LEU A 31 -14.80 4.22 -1.79
CA LEU A 31 -13.36 4.03 -1.83
C LEU A 31 -13.01 2.94 -2.84
N ARG A 32 -12.13 3.26 -3.80
CA ARG A 32 -11.69 2.30 -4.82
C ARG A 32 -10.33 1.74 -4.48
N ARG A 33 -10.07 0.48 -4.82
CA ARG A 33 -8.72 -0.10 -4.77
C ARG A 33 -7.99 0.16 -6.07
N ALA A 34 -6.76 0.68 -6.01
CA ALA A 34 -5.83 0.57 -7.13
C ALA A 34 -5.33 -0.86 -7.23
N ARG A 35 -5.73 -1.59 -8.30
CA ARG A 35 -5.08 -2.84 -8.67
C ARG A 35 -3.70 -2.51 -9.22
N ARG A 36 -2.65 -3.01 -8.57
CA ARG A 36 -1.26 -2.81 -9.02
C ARG A 36 -0.91 -3.82 -10.09
N VAL A 37 0.06 -3.48 -10.93
CA VAL A 37 0.69 -4.44 -11.83
C VAL A 37 2.01 -4.89 -11.22
N ILE A 38 2.23 -6.20 -11.08
CA ILE A 38 3.41 -6.75 -10.40
C ILE A 38 3.99 -7.92 -11.18
N THR A 39 5.32 -8.00 -11.23
CA THR A 39 6.02 -9.11 -11.90
C THR A 39 6.18 -10.37 -11.05
N ARG A 40 5.41 -10.47 -9.97
CA ARG A 40 5.43 -11.65 -9.09
C ARG A 40 4.61 -12.73 -9.76
N ALA A 41 5.18 -13.93 -9.85
CA ALA A 41 4.49 -15.09 -10.39
C ALA A 41 3.13 -15.31 -9.67
N PRO A 42 2.01 -15.48 -10.40
CA PRO A 42 0.67 -15.57 -9.83
C PRO A 42 0.52 -16.66 -8.75
N GLU A 43 1.26 -17.75 -8.88
CA GLU A 43 1.23 -18.93 -8.01
C GLU A 43 1.75 -18.62 -6.59
N LEU A 44 2.50 -17.53 -6.41
CA LEU A 44 3.04 -17.10 -5.12
C LEU A 44 2.03 -16.32 -4.26
N GLY A 45 0.84 -16.03 -4.81
CA GLY A 45 -0.24 -15.32 -4.14
C GLY A 45 0.14 -13.90 -3.67
N GLY A 46 -0.62 -13.37 -2.71
CA GLY A 46 -0.41 -12.04 -2.13
C GLY A 46 -1.69 -11.20 -2.19
N GLU A 47 -1.53 -9.88 -2.28
CA GLU A 47 -2.64 -8.98 -2.56
C GLU A 47 -3.33 -9.29 -3.90
N ASP A 48 -4.41 -8.58 -4.20
CA ASP A 48 -5.05 -8.61 -5.52
C ASP A 48 -4.31 -7.65 -6.49
N TYR A 49 -3.66 -8.23 -7.51
CA TYR A 49 -2.83 -7.51 -8.50
C TYR A 49 -2.97 -8.13 -9.89
N ASP A 50 -2.57 -7.38 -10.92
CA ASP A 50 -2.46 -7.86 -12.29
C ASP A 50 -0.99 -8.27 -12.57
N HIS A 51 -0.80 -9.45 -13.14
CA HIS A 51 0.53 -9.99 -13.39
C HIS A 51 1.07 -9.61 -14.77
N MET A 52 2.35 -9.28 -14.86
CA MET A 52 3.13 -9.19 -16.10
C MET A 52 4.48 -9.87 -15.93
N SER A 53 5.06 -10.42 -17.02
CA SER A 53 6.48 -10.76 -16.99
C SER A 53 7.32 -9.48 -16.88
N VAL A 54 8.59 -9.61 -16.47
CA VAL A 54 9.49 -8.46 -16.36
C VAL A 54 9.64 -7.75 -17.71
N ASP A 55 9.89 -8.48 -18.79
CA ASP A 55 10.09 -7.87 -20.12
C ASP A 55 8.85 -7.10 -20.60
N VAL A 56 7.65 -7.63 -20.35
CA VAL A 56 6.39 -6.96 -20.69
C VAL A 56 6.16 -5.75 -19.80
N PHE A 57 6.49 -5.84 -18.51
CA PHE A 57 6.37 -4.72 -17.59
C PHE A 57 7.26 -3.54 -18.02
N GLU A 58 8.53 -3.79 -18.34
CA GLU A 58 9.47 -2.73 -18.73
C GLU A 58 9.02 -2.07 -20.04
N ALA A 59 8.60 -2.86 -21.04
CA ALA A 59 8.03 -2.31 -22.29
C ALA A 59 6.78 -1.46 -22.03
N ALA A 60 5.85 -1.93 -21.18
CA ALA A 60 4.66 -1.17 -20.82
C ALA A 60 4.99 0.12 -20.04
N ALA A 61 6.03 0.10 -19.20
CA ALA A 61 6.51 1.28 -18.50
C ALA A 61 7.04 2.34 -19.48
N ASP A 62 7.84 1.91 -20.47
CA ASP A 62 8.36 2.79 -21.53
C ASP A 62 7.23 3.40 -22.40
N GLU A 63 6.12 2.67 -22.55
CA GLU A 63 4.92 3.13 -23.26
C GLU A 63 3.99 4.01 -22.39
N GLY A 64 4.35 4.28 -21.13
CA GLY A 64 3.58 5.14 -20.23
C GLY A 64 2.35 4.47 -19.61
N ALA A 65 2.32 3.14 -19.52
CA ALA A 65 1.20 2.39 -18.92
C ALA A 65 1.03 2.66 -17.42
N PHE A 66 2.06 3.18 -16.74
CA PHE A 66 2.06 3.44 -15.30
C PHE A 66 2.27 4.93 -15.02
N CYS A 67 1.47 5.49 -14.11
CA CYS A 67 1.78 6.82 -13.57
C CYS A 67 2.94 6.78 -12.57
N LEU A 68 3.17 5.61 -11.96
CA LEU A 68 4.30 5.37 -11.07
C LEU A 68 4.71 3.90 -11.14
N HIS A 69 6.00 3.63 -11.30
CA HIS A 69 6.54 2.28 -11.24
C HIS A 69 7.90 2.24 -10.52
N TRP A 70 8.24 1.10 -9.92
CA TRP A 70 9.51 0.90 -9.23
C TRP A 70 9.92 -0.57 -9.14
N GLY A 71 11.21 -0.80 -8.86
CA GLY A 71 11.75 -2.11 -8.52
C GLY A 71 11.96 -2.28 -7.03
N ALA A 72 11.60 -3.43 -6.48
CA ALA A 72 11.96 -3.82 -5.11
C ALA A 72 12.05 -5.34 -4.99
N HIS A 73 13.06 -5.83 -4.26
CA HIS A 73 13.25 -7.27 -3.99
C HIS A 73 13.23 -8.16 -5.25
N GLY A 74 13.80 -7.68 -6.36
CA GLY A 74 13.84 -8.40 -7.63
C GLY A 74 12.51 -8.39 -8.41
N LEU A 75 11.48 -7.73 -7.90
CA LEU A 75 10.18 -7.57 -8.55
C LEU A 75 10.02 -6.13 -9.08
N ARG A 76 9.07 -5.96 -10.01
CA ARG A 76 8.56 -4.65 -10.45
C ARG A 76 7.13 -4.46 -9.98
N TYR A 77 6.80 -3.21 -9.72
CA TYR A 77 5.50 -2.77 -9.25
C TYR A 77 5.11 -1.53 -10.03
N GLY A 78 3.86 -1.47 -10.51
CA GLY A 78 3.30 -0.36 -11.25
C GLY A 78 1.93 0.03 -10.73
N ILE A 79 1.68 1.33 -10.62
CA ILE A 79 0.34 1.92 -10.47
C ILE A 79 -0.13 2.31 -11.88
N PRO A 80 -1.20 1.71 -12.42
CA PRO A 80 -1.70 2.02 -13.75
C PRO A 80 -1.96 3.51 -13.94
N ALA A 81 -1.65 4.04 -15.13
CA ALA A 81 -1.86 5.45 -15.46
C ALA A 81 -3.32 5.91 -15.26
N GLY A 82 -4.29 5.00 -15.44
CA GLY A 82 -5.71 5.26 -15.17
C GLY A 82 -6.03 5.68 -13.74
N VAL A 83 -5.22 5.29 -12.75
CA VAL A 83 -5.41 5.70 -11.35
C VAL A 83 -5.25 7.21 -11.18
N LEU A 84 -4.29 7.82 -11.89
CA LEU A 84 -4.12 9.28 -11.87
C LEU A 84 -5.36 9.97 -12.42
N ARG A 85 -5.92 9.46 -13.52
CA ARG A 85 -7.15 9.98 -14.10
C ARG A 85 -8.33 9.84 -13.15
N ASP A 86 -8.51 8.68 -12.53
CA ASP A 86 -9.59 8.45 -11.57
C ASP A 86 -9.54 9.46 -10.41
N VAL A 87 -8.34 9.70 -9.86
CA VAL A 87 -8.14 10.69 -8.80
C VAL A 87 -8.42 12.11 -9.30
N GLN A 88 -7.96 12.47 -10.49
CA GLN A 88 -8.26 13.78 -11.11
C GLN A 88 -9.76 13.98 -11.35
N ASP A 89 -10.49 12.92 -11.67
CA ASP A 89 -11.93 12.90 -11.88
C ASP A 89 -12.73 12.89 -10.56
N GLY A 90 -12.06 12.94 -9.40
CA GLY A 90 -12.70 13.08 -8.09
C GLY A 90 -12.73 11.81 -7.23
N ALA A 91 -12.15 10.69 -7.70
CA ALA A 91 -12.20 9.44 -6.96
C ALA A 91 -11.24 9.41 -5.76
N GLU A 92 -11.65 8.72 -4.70
CA GLU A 92 -10.73 8.28 -3.64
C GLU A 92 -10.19 6.89 -3.97
N VAL A 93 -8.87 6.78 -4.05
CA VAL A 93 -8.21 5.54 -4.44
C VAL A 93 -7.24 5.10 -3.34
N LEU A 94 -7.42 3.88 -2.84
CA LEU A 94 -6.58 3.21 -1.87
C LEU A 94 -5.57 2.31 -2.58
N ALA A 95 -4.28 2.48 -2.29
CA ALA A 95 -3.21 1.74 -2.95
C ALA A 95 -2.16 1.24 -1.96
N ASN A 96 -1.65 0.03 -2.17
CA ASN A 96 -0.54 -0.51 -1.40
C ASN A 96 0.78 0.11 -1.88
N PHE A 97 1.62 0.60 -0.98
CA PHE A 97 2.81 1.37 -1.32
C PHE A 97 4.06 0.91 -0.56
N SER A 98 5.21 1.17 -1.18
CA SER A 98 6.51 1.18 -0.50
C SER A 98 6.81 2.58 0.02
N ARG A 99 7.42 2.72 1.20
CA ARG A 99 7.77 4.04 1.78
C ARG A 99 8.65 4.87 0.86
N ALA A 100 9.57 4.24 0.12
CA ALA A 100 10.44 4.89 -0.85
C ALA A 100 9.67 5.58 -2.00
N MET A 101 8.42 5.17 -2.25
CA MET A 101 7.60 5.70 -3.34
C MET A 101 6.68 6.84 -2.89
N LEU A 102 6.69 7.22 -1.61
CA LEU A 102 5.82 8.27 -1.09
C LEU A 102 6.19 9.65 -1.64
N ALA A 103 7.49 9.98 -1.72
CA ALA A 103 7.93 11.25 -2.28
C ALA A 103 7.62 11.37 -3.79
N PRO A 104 7.97 10.38 -4.64
CA PRO A 104 7.53 10.38 -6.04
C PRO A 104 6.02 10.43 -6.21
N ALA A 105 5.25 9.72 -5.37
CA ALA A 105 3.80 9.78 -5.42
C ALA A 105 3.26 11.18 -5.08
N ALA A 106 3.87 11.91 -4.14
CA ALA A 106 3.45 13.25 -3.79
C ALA A 106 3.64 14.26 -4.93
N GLU A 107 4.63 14.04 -5.80
CA GLU A 107 4.84 14.86 -7.01
C GLU A 107 3.74 14.65 -8.06
N ILE A 108 3.21 13.42 -8.15
CA ILE A 108 2.17 13.03 -9.13
C ILE A 108 0.76 13.31 -8.60
N PHE A 109 0.55 13.10 -7.30
CA PHE A 109 -0.75 13.19 -6.64
C PHE A 109 -0.71 14.32 -5.59
N PRO A 110 -1.11 15.56 -5.94
CA PRO A 110 -1.11 16.69 -5.00
C PRO A 110 -1.96 16.43 -3.76
N ALA A 111 -3.05 15.68 -3.91
CA ALA A 111 -3.89 15.18 -2.83
C ALA A 111 -3.49 13.75 -2.45
N LEU A 112 -2.32 13.61 -1.81
CA LEU A 112 -1.85 12.35 -1.23
C LEU A 112 -2.07 12.34 0.28
N THR A 113 -2.63 11.23 0.79
CA THR A 113 -2.63 10.92 2.23
C THR A 113 -1.99 9.56 2.46
N VAL A 114 -1.12 9.47 3.46
CA VAL A 114 -0.41 8.25 3.80
C VAL A 114 -1.06 7.61 5.01
N LEU A 115 -1.59 6.40 4.83
CA LEU A 115 -1.99 5.53 5.96
C LEU A 115 -0.80 4.66 6.34
N ASN A 116 -0.11 5.03 7.41
CA ASN A 116 1.01 4.27 7.96
C ASN A 116 0.53 3.29 9.03
N LEU A 117 0.46 2.02 8.67
CA LEU A 117 0.18 0.95 9.61
C LEU A 117 1.44 0.56 10.38
N THR A 118 1.30 0.44 11.70
CA THR A 118 2.38 0.02 12.60
C THR A 118 1.97 -1.23 13.37
N ALA A 119 2.94 -1.99 13.86
CA ALA A 119 2.73 -3.02 14.86
C ALA A 119 4.05 -3.22 15.61
N ARG A 120 3.97 -3.73 16.83
CA ARG A 120 5.17 -4.04 17.62
C ARG A 120 6.02 -5.13 16.95
N PRO A 121 7.35 -5.10 17.10
CA PRO A 121 8.23 -6.13 16.53
C PRO A 121 7.82 -7.56 16.90
N GLU A 122 7.37 -7.79 18.13
CA GLU A 122 6.93 -9.10 18.61
C GLU A 122 5.67 -9.56 17.87
N THR A 123 4.71 -8.66 17.64
CA THR A 123 3.49 -8.93 16.86
C THR A 123 3.85 -9.31 15.42
N LEU A 124 4.76 -8.55 14.80
CA LEU A 124 5.22 -8.81 13.43
C LEU A 124 5.96 -10.15 13.34
N ALA A 125 6.85 -10.46 14.30
CA ALA A 125 7.57 -11.72 14.36
C ALA A 125 6.60 -12.91 14.42
N VAL A 126 5.61 -12.88 15.32
CA VAL A 126 4.58 -13.93 15.44
C VAL A 126 3.82 -14.11 14.12
N ARG A 127 3.40 -13.00 13.49
CA ARG A 127 2.64 -13.04 12.23
C ARG A 127 3.46 -13.54 11.04
N LEU A 128 4.75 -13.18 10.96
CA LEU A 128 5.65 -13.66 9.91
C LEU A 128 5.96 -15.14 10.10
N SER A 129 6.27 -15.57 11.33
CA SER A 129 6.51 -16.98 11.65
C SER A 129 5.30 -17.86 11.35
N ALA A 130 4.09 -17.39 11.67
CA ALA A 130 2.85 -18.12 11.41
C ALA A 130 2.57 -18.35 9.90
N ARG A 131 3.18 -17.58 9.00
CA ARG A 131 3.05 -17.79 7.54
C ARG A 131 3.90 -18.95 7.03
N GLY A 132 4.95 -19.34 7.76
CA GLY A 132 5.81 -20.47 7.44
C GLY A 132 6.62 -20.34 6.14
N ARG A 133 6.85 -19.12 5.64
CA ARG A 133 7.55 -18.87 4.36
C ARG A 133 9.01 -18.43 4.52
N GLU A 134 9.42 -18.13 5.76
CA GLU A 134 10.68 -17.48 6.08
C GLU A 134 11.32 -18.16 7.29
N THR A 135 12.65 -18.22 7.31
CA THR A 135 13.47 -18.61 8.46
C THR A 135 13.48 -17.51 9.54
N ALA A 136 13.90 -17.85 10.75
CA ALA A 136 13.99 -16.88 11.85
C ALA A 136 14.96 -15.72 11.50
N GLU A 137 16.05 -16.02 10.81
CA GLU A 137 17.04 -15.05 10.34
C GLU A 137 16.45 -14.11 9.28
N GLU A 138 15.67 -14.64 8.32
CA GLU A 138 14.98 -13.83 7.32
C GLU A 138 13.91 -12.93 7.94
N ILE A 139 13.20 -13.43 8.95
CA ILE A 139 12.23 -12.63 9.71
C ILE A 139 12.94 -11.49 10.44
N ALA A 140 14.01 -11.78 11.18
CA ALA A 140 14.79 -10.76 11.88
C ALA A 140 15.34 -9.70 10.89
N ALA A 141 15.89 -10.13 9.75
CA ALA A 141 16.36 -9.22 8.71
C ALA A 141 15.23 -8.34 8.13
N ARG A 142 14.01 -8.87 8.01
CA ARG A 142 12.83 -8.09 7.58
C ARG A 142 12.39 -7.08 8.65
N LEU A 143 12.42 -7.45 9.92
CA LEU A 143 12.04 -6.57 11.03
C LEU A 143 13.03 -5.42 11.22
N ALA A 144 14.32 -5.65 10.95
CA ALA A 144 15.36 -4.62 11.01
C ALA A 144 15.27 -3.59 9.86
N ARG A 145 14.50 -3.86 8.79
CA ARG A 145 14.32 -2.92 7.68
C ARG A 145 13.33 -1.82 8.06
N THR A 146 13.85 -0.73 8.58
CA THR A 146 13.10 0.52 8.77
C THR A 146 13.50 1.52 7.71
N ALA A 147 12.57 1.85 6.79
CA ALA A 147 12.69 3.05 5.97
C ALA A 147 11.94 4.19 6.67
N PRO A 148 12.54 5.38 6.84
CA PRO A 148 11.83 6.53 7.39
C PRO A 148 10.67 6.92 6.46
N LEU A 149 9.67 7.58 7.04
CA LEU A 149 8.65 8.26 6.24
C LEU A 149 9.20 9.65 5.86
N PRO A 150 8.95 10.12 4.63
CA PRO A 150 9.37 11.46 4.24
C PRO A 150 8.57 12.53 5.02
N ASP A 151 9.24 13.62 5.34
CA ASP A 151 8.63 14.77 5.99
C ASP A 151 7.67 15.53 5.05
N GLY A 152 6.78 16.34 5.61
CA GLY A 152 5.90 17.23 4.83
C GLY A 152 4.69 16.57 4.17
N LEU A 153 4.51 15.25 4.32
CA LEU A 153 3.32 14.55 3.84
C LEU A 153 2.22 14.48 4.91
N ALA A 154 0.96 14.47 4.47
CA ALA A 154 -0.18 14.15 5.34
C ALA A 154 -0.13 12.65 5.71
N ILE A 155 0.36 12.35 6.91
CA ILE A 155 0.52 10.99 7.41
C ILE A 155 -0.42 10.75 8.58
N VAL A 156 -1.24 9.71 8.49
CA VAL A 156 -2.01 9.17 9.62
C VAL A 156 -1.43 7.82 10.01
N SER A 157 -1.12 7.62 11.29
CA SER A 157 -0.52 6.38 11.80
C SER A 157 -1.51 5.61 12.67
N VAL A 158 -1.67 4.32 12.38
CA VAL A 158 -2.60 3.43 13.11
C VAL A 158 -1.88 2.14 13.47
N SER A 159 -1.94 1.75 14.74
CA SER A 159 -1.44 0.45 15.19
C SER A 159 -2.41 -0.66 14.79
N ASN A 160 -1.86 -1.75 14.27
CA ASN A 160 -2.55 -3.01 14.01
C ASN A 160 -2.04 -4.12 14.95
N ASP A 161 -1.80 -3.79 16.21
CA ASP A 161 -1.44 -4.77 17.25
C ASP A 161 -2.66 -5.52 17.81
N GLY A 162 -3.84 -4.91 17.77
CA GLY A 162 -5.09 -5.43 18.34
C GLY A 162 -5.96 -6.19 17.34
N ALA A 163 -7.27 -6.17 17.59
CA ALA A 163 -8.26 -6.72 16.67
C ALA A 163 -8.28 -5.94 15.34
N LEU A 164 -8.52 -6.66 14.25
CA LEU A 164 -8.55 -6.06 12.91
C LEU A 164 -9.68 -5.02 12.79
N GLU A 165 -10.84 -5.29 13.38
CA GLU A 165 -12.02 -4.41 13.38
C GLU A 165 -11.73 -3.06 14.04
N ASP A 166 -11.06 -3.07 15.19
CA ASP A 166 -10.62 -1.84 15.88
C ASP A 166 -9.67 -1.03 15.00
N THR A 167 -8.75 -1.71 14.31
CA THR A 167 -7.79 -1.08 13.41
C THR A 167 -8.49 -0.45 12.20
N ILE A 168 -9.47 -1.13 11.61
CA ILE A 168 -10.27 -0.59 10.49
C ILE A 168 -11.05 0.64 10.95
N SER A 169 -11.68 0.57 12.13
CA SER A 169 -12.42 1.69 12.71
C SER A 169 -11.51 2.90 12.95
N ALA A 170 -10.34 2.69 13.57
CA ALA A 170 -9.36 3.73 13.80
C ALA A 170 -8.81 4.33 12.50
N ALA A 171 -8.51 3.50 11.50
CA ALA A 171 -8.05 3.95 10.18
C ALA A 171 -9.10 4.78 9.46
N ARG A 172 -10.38 4.37 9.52
CA ARG A 172 -11.49 5.15 8.97
C ARG A 172 -11.62 6.50 9.67
N ALA A 173 -11.63 6.53 11.00
CA ALA A 173 -11.74 7.77 11.76
C ALA A 173 -10.57 8.73 11.47
N ALA A 174 -9.35 8.20 11.33
CA ALA A 174 -8.17 8.99 11.01
C ALA A 174 -8.18 9.55 9.58
N LEU A 175 -8.67 8.77 8.60
CA LEU A 175 -8.77 9.20 7.20
C LEU A 175 -9.93 10.18 6.93
N TYR A 176 -10.97 10.14 7.78
CA TYR A 176 -12.21 10.89 7.64
C TYR A 176 -12.68 11.47 8.99
N PRO A 177 -11.91 12.39 9.60
CA PRO A 177 -12.24 12.93 10.93
C PRO A 177 -13.56 13.70 10.96
N GLU A 178 -14.02 14.22 9.81
CA GLU A 178 -15.30 14.93 9.69
C GLU A 178 -16.51 14.00 9.52
N ARG A 179 -16.29 12.69 9.32
CA ARG A 179 -17.35 11.66 9.18
C ARG A 179 -17.43 10.75 10.42
N ALA A 180 -16.74 11.13 11.50
CA ALA A 180 -16.69 10.41 12.77
C ALA A 180 -17.91 10.75 13.66
#